data_AF-X1GTL9-F1
#
_entry.id   AF-X1GTL9-F1
#
_cell.length_a   1.000
_cell.length_b   1.000
_cell.length_c   1.000
_cell.angle_alpha   90.00
_cell.angle_beta   90.00
_cell.angle_gamma   90.00
#
_symmetry.space_group_name_H-M   'P 1'
#
loop_
_entity.id
_entity.type
_entity.pdbx_description
1 polymer ?
#
loop_
_entity_poly.entity_id
_entity_poly.type
_entity_poly.pdbx_seq_one_letter_code
_entity_poly.pdbx_strand_id
1 'polypeptide(L)'
;AVIHAHNPYCVTLSLIEDEITCIDAEGFALYKKIPIIDVEIPAGAYYTSIEVPKVLKNYPFVIVRGHGIFAKGMTLDDALQYVTGAEQSAKIRYLTLLTGKPLLRDFSKEKDFSQW
;
A
#
# COMPACT_ATOMS: atom_id res chain seq x y z
N ALA A 1 -8.30 12.55 9.78
CA ALA A 1 -8.23 13.09 8.40
C ALA A 1 -8.18 11.95 7.37
N VAL A 2 -8.50 12.23 6.11
CA VAL A 2 -8.40 11.27 5.00
C VAL A 2 -7.70 11.93 3.82
N ILE A 3 -6.76 11.23 3.19
CA ILE A 3 -6.08 11.66 1.96
C ILE A 3 -6.28 10.60 0.88
N HIS A 4 -6.56 11.06 -0.33
CA HIS A 4 -6.54 10.25 -1.54
C HIS A 4 -5.47 10.78 -2.50
N ALA A 5 -4.70 9.88 -3.12
CA ALA A 5 -3.67 10.23 -4.08
C ALA A 5 -3.47 9.13 -5.13
N HIS A 6 -2.89 9.50 -6.28
CA HIS A 6 -2.60 8.61 -7.41
C HIS A 6 -1.11 8.28 -7.50
N ASN A 7 -0.62 7.59 -6.48
CA ASN A 7 0.78 7.23 -6.30
C ASN A 7 1.25 6.24 -7.40
N PRO A 8 2.14 6.65 -8.34
CA PRO A 8 2.42 5.86 -9.53
C PRO A 8 2.97 4.45 -9.27
N TYR A 9 3.86 4.26 -8.29
CA TYR A 9 4.40 2.93 -8.01
C TYR A 9 3.40 2.04 -7.29
N CYS A 10 2.62 2.59 -6.35
CA CYS A 10 1.46 1.92 -5.76
C CYS A 10 0.48 1.44 -6.84
N VAL A 11 0.09 2.32 -7.77
CA VAL A 11 -0.82 1.99 -8.87
C VAL A 11 -0.20 0.92 -9.77
N THR A 12 1.06 1.08 -10.16
CA THR A 12 1.77 0.13 -11.02
C THR A 12 1.78 -1.27 -10.43
N LEU A 13 2.21 -1.41 -9.16
CA LEU A 13 2.23 -2.71 -8.49
C LEU A 13 0.83 -3.25 -8.24
N SER A 14 -0.16 -2.38 -8.00
CA SER A 14 -1.55 -2.83 -7.87
C SER A 14 -2.08 -3.50 -9.13
N LEU A 15 -1.51 -3.26 -10.32
CA LEU A 15 -1.96 -3.93 -11.54
C LEU A 15 -1.43 -5.35 -11.68
N ILE A 16 -0.39 -5.71 -10.93
CA ILE A 16 0.35 -6.99 -11.11
C ILE A 16 0.52 -7.79 -9.82
N GLU A 17 0.07 -7.28 -8.67
CA GLU A 17 0.11 -7.96 -7.37
C GLU A 17 -1.25 -7.88 -6.66
N ASP A 18 -1.53 -8.81 -5.75
CA ASP A 18 -2.74 -8.79 -4.89
C ASP A 18 -2.52 -8.06 -3.56
N GLU A 19 -1.26 -7.90 -3.18
CA GLU A 19 -0.79 -7.11 -2.04
C GLU A 19 0.66 -6.72 -2.30
N ILE A 20 1.09 -5.54 -1.83
CA ILE A 20 2.49 -5.12 -1.97
C ILE A 20 3.22 -5.52 -0.68
N THR A 21 4.18 -6.44 -0.76
CA THR A 21 5.05 -6.76 0.38
C THR A 21 6.14 -5.70 0.52
N CYS A 22 6.21 -5.03 1.66
CA CYS A 22 7.24 -4.03 1.94
C CYS A 22 8.59 -4.73 2.20
N ILE A 23 9.60 -4.38 1.40
CA ILE A 23 10.94 -4.96 1.47
C ILE A 23 11.98 -3.98 2.04
N ASP A 24 11.56 -2.76 2.34
CA ASP A 24 12.33 -1.72 2.99
C ASP A 24 12.06 -1.69 4.50
N ALA A 25 12.98 -1.08 5.26
CA ALA A 25 12.94 -1.13 6.72
C ALA A 25 11.72 -0.39 7.32
N GLU A 26 11.35 0.77 6.77
CA GLU A 26 10.23 1.56 7.28
C GLU A 26 8.90 0.87 6.98
N GLY A 27 8.70 0.46 5.72
CA GLY A 27 7.52 -0.29 5.32
C GLY A 27 7.36 -1.58 6.12
N PHE A 28 8.44 -2.32 6.36
CA PHE A 28 8.41 -3.50 7.23
C PHE A 28 8.00 -3.16 8.68
N ALA A 29 8.60 -2.11 9.27
CA ALA A 29 8.34 -1.76 10.65
C ALA A 29 6.91 -1.24 10.89
N LEU A 30 6.35 -0.50 9.92
CA LEU A 30 5.06 0.17 10.08
C LEU A 30 3.88 -0.63 9.54
N TYR A 31 4.06 -1.32 8.40
CA TYR A 31 2.93 -1.86 7.62
C TYR A 31 3.10 -3.32 7.24
N LYS A 32 4.33 -3.79 7.00
CA LYS A 32 4.70 -5.14 6.48
C LYS A 32 4.20 -5.38 5.06
N LYS A 33 2.92 -5.13 4.81
CA LYS A 33 2.24 -5.25 3.53
C LYS A 33 1.42 -3.99 3.25
N ILE A 34 0.96 -3.84 2.01
CA ILE A 34 0.02 -2.80 1.62
C ILE A 34 -1.16 -3.51 0.95
N PRO A 35 -2.39 -3.38 1.50
CA PRO A 35 -3.56 -4.05 0.97
C PRO A 35 -3.99 -3.40 -0.34
N ILE A 36 -4.31 -4.25 -1.32
CA ILE A 36 -4.95 -3.86 -2.56
C ILE A 36 -6.36 -4.45 -2.55
N ILE A 37 -7.35 -3.64 -2.91
CA ILE A 37 -8.70 -4.09 -3.20
C ILE A 37 -9.01 -3.86 -4.67
N ASP A 38 -9.84 -4.73 -5.20
CA ASP A 38 -10.43 -4.54 -6.51
C ASP A 38 -11.91 -4.16 -6.36
N VAL A 39 -12.41 -3.34 -7.28
CA VAL A 39 -13.79 -2.87 -7.29
C VAL A 39 -14.30 -2.89 -8.72
N GLU A 40 -15.61 -3.10 -8.90
CA GLU A 40 -16.20 -3.26 -10.23
C GLU A 40 -15.92 -2.07 -11.16
N ILE A 41 -16.09 -0.85 -10.66
CA ILE A 41 -15.71 0.38 -11.36
C ILE A 41 -14.82 1.22 -10.43
N PRO A 42 -13.50 1.27 -10.67
CA PRO A 42 -12.57 1.99 -9.81
C PRO A 42 -12.62 3.50 -10.02
N ALA A 43 -13.17 3.96 -11.14
CA ALA A 43 -13.39 5.36 -11.44
C ALA A 43 -14.68 5.88 -10.79
N GLY A 44 -14.55 6.96 -10.01
CA GLY A 44 -15.67 7.58 -9.29
C GLY A 44 -15.83 7.06 -7.86
N ALA A 45 -16.83 7.61 -7.17
CA ALA A 45 -16.96 7.46 -5.72
C ALA A 45 -17.83 6.28 -5.27
N TYR A 46 -18.73 5.74 -6.10
CA TYR A 46 -19.76 4.81 -5.64
C TYR A 46 -19.16 3.53 -5.04
N TYR A 47 -18.47 2.71 -5.85
CA TYR A 47 -17.89 1.46 -5.37
C TYR A 47 -16.78 1.67 -4.34
N THR A 48 -15.94 2.69 -4.55
CA THR A 48 -14.85 3.03 -3.62
C THR A 48 -15.39 3.45 -2.25
N SER A 49 -16.48 4.20 -2.18
CA SER A 49 -17.11 4.61 -0.91
C SER A 49 -17.69 3.43 -0.10
N ILE A 50 -17.98 2.30 -0.75
CA ILE A 50 -18.49 1.10 -0.09
C ILE A 50 -17.32 0.23 0.40
N GLU A 51 -16.31 0.01 -0.43
CA GLU A 51 -15.25 -0.96 -0.15
C GLU A 51 -14.07 -0.38 0.65
N VAL A 52 -13.66 0.87 0.38
CA VAL A 52 -12.52 1.50 1.07
C VAL A 52 -12.72 1.57 2.59
N PRO A 53 -13.88 2.01 3.12
CA PRO A 53 -14.08 2.10 4.56
C PRO A 53 -13.98 0.75 5.30
N LYS A 54 -14.30 -0.36 4.63
CA LYS A 54 -14.21 -1.71 5.23
C LYS A 54 -12.76 -2.04 5.58
N VAL A 55 -11.82 -1.72 4.69
CA VAL A 55 -10.38 -1.92 4.92
C VAL A 55 -9.85 -0.90 5.91
N LEU A 56 -10.21 0.38 5.73
CA LEU A 56 -9.77 1.46 6.61
C LEU A 56 -10.26 1.32 8.06
N LYS A 57 -11.20 0.40 8.36
CA LYS A 57 -11.56 0.08 9.74
C LYS A 57 -10.35 -0.46 10.52
N ASN A 58 -9.58 -1.36 9.90
CA ASN A 58 -8.50 -2.11 10.55
C ASN A 58 -7.11 -1.73 10.02
N TYR A 59 -7.02 -1.01 8.90
CA TYR A 59 -5.76 -0.63 8.26
C TYR A 59 -5.65 0.89 8.11
N PRO A 60 -4.43 1.47 8.19
CA PRO A 60 -4.25 2.91 8.00
C PRO A 60 -4.50 3.38 6.55
N PHE A 61 -4.37 2.49 5.56
CA PHE A 61 -4.57 2.83 4.15
C PHE A 61 -4.95 1.61 3.31
N VAL A 62 -5.39 1.85 2.07
CA VAL A 62 -5.69 0.82 1.08
C VAL A 62 -5.47 1.37 -0.33
N ILE A 63 -4.98 0.52 -1.24
CA ILE A 63 -4.90 0.82 -2.66
C ILE A 63 -6.12 0.24 -3.37
N VAL A 64 -6.79 1.04 -4.19
CA VAL A 64 -7.76 0.56 -5.17
C VAL A 64 -7.01 0.25 -6.47
N ARG A 65 -7.11 -1.00 -6.93
CA ARG A 65 -6.41 -1.52 -8.11
C ARG A 65 -6.59 -0.58 -9.31
N GLY A 66 -5.47 -0.18 -9.90
CA GLY A 66 -5.46 0.70 -11.09
C GLY A 66 -5.92 2.14 -10.86
N HIS A 67 -6.21 2.55 -9.62
CA HIS A 67 -6.69 3.89 -9.31
C HIS A 67 -5.72 4.64 -8.40
N GLY A 68 -5.61 4.26 -7.12
CA GLY A 68 -4.81 5.03 -6.17
C GLY A 68 -5.01 4.60 -4.73
N ILE A 69 -4.34 5.32 -3.84
CA ILE A 69 -4.34 5.05 -2.41
C ILE A 69 -5.36 5.93 -1.69
N PHE A 70 -5.97 5.38 -0.64
CA PHE A 70 -6.76 6.08 0.36
C PHE A 70 -6.13 5.81 1.71
N ALA A 71 -5.82 6.86 2.48
CA ALA A 71 -5.26 6.74 3.81
C ALA A 71 -6.09 7.53 4.83
N LYS A 72 -6.21 6.98 6.04
CA LYS A 72 -6.79 7.65 7.20
C LYS A 72 -5.71 7.91 8.26
N GLY A 73 -5.82 9.02 8.95
CA GLY A 73 -4.95 9.40 10.06
C GLY A 73 -5.74 10.12 11.15
N MET A 74 -5.19 10.28 12.36
CA MET A 74 -5.81 11.16 13.35
C MET A 74 -5.70 12.61 12.87
N THR A 75 -4.51 12.98 12.40
CA THR A 75 -4.20 14.27 11.77
C THR A 75 -4.04 14.14 10.24
N LEU A 76 -3.92 15.27 9.55
CA LEU A 76 -3.52 15.28 8.13
C LEU A 76 -2.09 14.77 7.96
N ASP A 77 -1.19 15.07 8.89
CA ASP A 77 0.20 14.64 8.84
C ASP A 77 0.32 13.11 8.94
N ASP A 78 -0.47 12.47 9.81
CA ASP A 78 -0.51 11.01 9.90
C ASP A 78 -0.99 10.39 8.58
N ALA A 79 -2.06 10.94 8.01
CA ALA A 79 -2.59 10.46 6.73
C ALA A 79 -1.59 10.69 5.58
N LEU A 80 -0.86 11.80 5.62
CA LEU A 80 0.18 12.13 4.64
C LEU A 80 1.35 11.16 4.76
N GLN A 81 1.83 10.87 5.98
CA GLN A 81 2.88 9.89 6.24
C GLN A 81 2.53 8.54 5.63
N TYR A 82 1.29 8.07 5.80
CA TYR A 82 0.84 6.81 5.21
C TYR A 82 0.82 6.84 3.69
N VAL A 83 0.32 7.92 3.07
CA VAL A 83 0.32 8.06 1.61
C VAL A 83 1.74 8.08 1.05
N THR A 84 2.65 8.85 1.65
CA THR A 84 4.02 8.97 1.16
C THR A 84 4.85 7.72 1.45
N GLY A 85 4.68 7.12 2.63
CA GLY A 85 5.39 5.91 3.04
C GLY A 85 5.04 4.72 2.16
N ALA A 86 3.75 4.51 1.89
CA ALA A 86 3.28 3.46 0.98
C ALA A 86 3.91 3.58 -0.42
N GLU A 87 4.03 4.80 -0.95
CA GLU A 87 4.68 5.02 -2.25
C GLU A 87 6.18 4.77 -2.22
N GLN A 88 6.88 5.16 -1.16
CA GLN A 88 8.31 4.86 -1.03
C GLN A 88 8.55 3.35 -1.02
N SER A 89 7.78 2.60 -0.22
CA SER A 89 7.88 1.14 -0.18
C SER A 89 7.54 0.49 -1.54
N ALA A 90 6.46 0.95 -2.20
CA ALA A 90 6.08 0.47 -3.53
C ALA A 90 7.17 0.77 -4.57
N LYS A 91 7.75 1.97 -4.54
CA LYS A 91 8.85 2.38 -5.43
C LYS A 91 10.07 1.51 -5.24
N ILE A 92 10.50 1.30 -4.00
CA ILE A 92 11.67 0.46 -3.69
C ILE A 92 11.43 -0.96 -4.18
N ARG A 93 10.25 -1.53 -3.91
CA ARG A 93 9.88 -2.86 -4.40
C ARG A 93 9.94 -2.95 -5.91
N TYR A 94 9.25 -2.05 -6.62
CA TYR A 94 9.21 -2.07 -8.07
C TYR A 94 10.61 -1.94 -8.69
N LEU A 95 11.41 -0.98 -8.23
CA LEU A 95 12.78 -0.80 -8.72
C LEU A 95 13.65 -2.02 -8.42
N THR A 96 13.47 -2.66 -7.26
CA THR A 96 14.19 -3.89 -6.90
C THR A 96 13.81 -5.05 -7.81
N LEU A 97 12.52 -5.24 -8.11
CA LEU A 97 12.04 -6.25 -9.06
C LEU A 97 12.70 -6.08 -10.44
N LEU A 98 12.83 -4.84 -10.92
CA LEU A 98 13.47 -4.55 -12.20
C LEU A 98 14.96 -4.93 -12.26
N THR A 99 15.65 -5.03 -11.13
CA THR A 99 17.06 -5.46 -11.12
C THR A 99 17.24 -6.94 -11.44
N GLY A 100 16.18 -7.76 -11.26
CA GLY A 100 16.26 -9.21 -11.36
C GLY A 100 17.18 -9.89 -10.34
N LYS A 101 17.71 -9.14 -9.36
CA LYS A 101 18.61 -9.67 -8.33
C LYS A 101 17.82 -10.16 -7.11
N PRO A 102 18.30 -11.24 -6.44
CA PRO A 102 17.69 -11.66 -5.19
C PRO A 102 17.97 -10.64 -4.08
N LEU A 103 17.07 -10.58 -3.11
CA LEU A 103 17.28 -9.83 -1.88
C LEU A 103 18.37 -10.51 -1.04
N LEU A 104 19.33 -9.73 -0.54
CA LEU A 104 20.31 -10.22 0.44
C LEU A 104 19.67 -10.46 1.80
N ARG A 105 18.69 -9.64 2.16
CA ARG A 105 17.82 -9.80 3.33
C ARG A 105 16.38 -9.60 2.89
N ASP A 106 15.55 -10.57 3.20
CA ASP A 106 14.14 -10.59 2.83
C ASP A 106 13.30 -10.53 4.11
N PHE A 107 12.81 -9.33 4.43
CA PHE A 107 12.00 -9.10 5.63
C PHE A 107 10.71 -9.91 5.64
N SER A 108 10.20 -10.32 4.47
CA SER A 108 9.00 -11.16 4.38
C SER A 108 9.19 -12.58 4.94
N LYS A 109 10.44 -13.00 5.11
CA LYS A 109 10.83 -14.30 5.68
C LYS A 109 11.16 -14.24 7.16
N GLU A 110 11.09 -13.06 7.78
CA GLU A 110 11.34 -12.93 9.21
C GLU A 110 10.17 -13.45 10.04
N LYS A 111 10.45 -14.04 11.21
CA LYS A 111 9.45 -14.75 12.04
C LYS A 111 8.25 -13.89 12.43
N ASP A 112 8.43 -12.58 12.50
CA ASP A 112 7.42 -11.64 12.98
C ASP A 112 6.68 -10.94 11.83
N PHE A 113 6.93 -11.32 10.57
CA PHE A 113 6.31 -10.70 9.41
C PHE A 113 4.79 -10.92 9.33
N SER A 114 4.28 -12.04 9.85
CA SER A 114 2.85 -12.34 9.86
C SER A 114 2.11 -11.80 11.08
N GLN A 115 2.82 -11.38 12.13
CA GLN A 115 2.21 -10.92 13.38
C GLN A 115 1.80 -9.47 13.22
N TRP A 116 0.50 -9.17 13.20
CA TRP A 116 -0.01 -7.81 13.26
C TRP A 116 -0.13 -7.33 14.71
#